data_AF-A0A1A8P217-F1
#
_entry.id   AF-A0A1A8P217-F1
#
_cell.length_a   1.000
_cell.length_b   1.000
_cell.length_c   1.000
_cell.angle_alpha   90.00
_cell.angle_beta   90.00
_cell.angle_gamma   90.00
#
_symmetry.space_group_name_H-M   'P 1'
#
loop_
_entity.id
_entity.type
_entity.pdbx_description
1 polymer ?
#
loop_
_entity_poly.entity_id
_entity_poly.type
_entity_poly.pdbx_seq_one_letter_code
_entity_poly.pdbx_strand_id
1 'polypeptide(L)'
;MSYAKFVASLIRANLGNINKIRVSPSTCRSTVASPKSSQEEKEQQLDGCTVVQAEPLELISQTKDARKVYLDNIQIDFDNTEEAYKSKGNLELLRSLLVFHLCSVDFLVDKNKELMELTKRLLGQRVFEKLMKMTFYGQFVAGEDHNSIKPLIQKNQSFGVGAVLDYSVEEDLTQEEAEKKEMDSCVSEAEKESPGTDHREKKYKAHRQFGDRRGGVISARTYFYADEAKCDNQMETFINCIKASGGASNDGFSAIKMTALGRPQFLLQFSEVLVKWRQFFHFLAAQQGKSDMSALEKILELEQLKENLAQLGVGAKDDIENWFTGEKLGSSGTIDLLDWNSLITDTTKISNLLMVPNVETGQLEPLLSTFTAEEESQMKRMLQRVDILAKHAVENGVRLMVDAEQTYFQPAISRLTLEMQRKFNREKPVIFNTYQCYLKEAYDNVTLDVELSRREGWYFGAKLVRGAYMYQERARAQEIGYEDPINPDYEATNRMYHKCLEYVLEEIEHNRKANVMVATHNEDTVKFTLEKMNEMSLSPVENKVYFGQLLGMCDQISFPLGQAGFPVYKYVPYGPVNEVIPYLSRRAQENRGFMKGSQRERSLLWKELRRRLVGGQVFYRPVY
;
A
#
# COMPACT_ATOMS: atom_id res chain seq x y z
N MET A 1 -15.95 17.53 -4.58
CA MET A 1 -15.47 17.99 -5.90
C MET A 1 -14.24 17.19 -6.30
N SER A 2 -14.11 16.80 -7.56
CA SER A 2 -12.88 16.19 -8.09
C SER A 2 -11.78 17.23 -8.25
N TYR A 3 -10.58 16.93 -7.75
CA TYR A 3 -9.35 17.67 -8.05
C TYR A 3 -9.16 17.99 -9.54
N ALA A 4 -9.46 17.06 -10.45
CA ALA A 4 -9.34 17.31 -11.89
C ALA A 4 -10.21 18.49 -12.36
N LYS A 5 -11.43 18.57 -11.82
CA LYS A 5 -12.39 19.63 -12.13
C LYS A 5 -12.04 20.94 -11.42
N PHE A 6 -11.54 20.85 -10.19
CA PHE A 6 -11.02 21.98 -9.42
C PHE A 6 -9.87 22.65 -10.18
N VAL A 7 -8.83 21.88 -10.49
CA VAL A 7 -7.64 22.34 -11.21
C VAL A 7 -7.97 22.84 -12.62
N ALA A 8 -8.84 22.16 -13.38
CA ALA A 8 -9.26 22.65 -14.69
C ALA A 8 -10.06 23.97 -14.63
N SER A 9 -10.79 24.23 -13.55
CA SER A 9 -11.47 25.52 -13.34
C SER A 9 -10.46 26.62 -12.99
N LEU A 10 -9.45 26.27 -12.21
CA LEU A 10 -8.37 27.15 -11.78
C LEU A 10 -7.40 27.53 -12.92
N ILE A 11 -7.05 26.58 -13.79
CA ILE A 11 -6.28 26.84 -15.02
C ILE A 11 -7.05 27.80 -15.95
N ARG A 12 -8.38 27.63 -16.08
CA ARG A 12 -9.23 28.52 -16.88
C ARG A 12 -9.29 29.94 -16.34
N ALA A 13 -9.34 30.11 -15.02
CA ALA A 13 -9.25 31.41 -14.35
C ALA A 13 -7.93 32.14 -14.69
N ASN A 14 -6.80 31.43 -14.59
CA ASN A 14 -5.47 32.01 -14.79
C ASN A 14 -5.15 32.32 -16.27
N LEU A 15 -5.71 31.59 -17.23
CA LEU A 15 -5.60 31.91 -18.67
C LEU A 15 -6.18 33.30 -19.01
N GLY A 16 -7.15 33.79 -18.24
CA GLY A 16 -7.72 35.15 -18.39
C GLY A 16 -6.73 36.28 -18.06
N ASN A 17 -5.69 36.00 -17.25
CA ASN A 17 -4.72 36.99 -16.79
C ASN A 17 -3.46 37.12 -17.67
N ILE A 18 -3.26 36.23 -18.65
CA ILE A 18 -2.03 36.23 -19.48
C ILE A 18 -2.07 37.30 -20.59
N ASN A 19 -3.22 37.92 -20.89
CA ASN A 19 -3.36 38.83 -22.03
C ASN A 19 -3.66 40.31 -21.74
N LYS A 20 -3.47 40.81 -20.50
CA LYS A 20 -3.64 42.25 -20.23
C LYS A 20 -2.63 42.81 -19.24
N ILE A 21 -1.42 43.13 -19.73
CA ILE A 21 -0.58 44.15 -19.10
C ILE A 21 -0.08 45.11 -20.17
N ARG A 22 -0.75 46.26 -20.29
CA ARG A 22 -0.20 47.48 -20.88
C ARG A 22 -0.30 48.59 -19.83
N VAL A 23 0.85 49.16 -19.53
CA VAL A 23 1.14 50.13 -18.45
C VAL A 23 0.55 51.52 -18.75
N SER A 24 -0.01 52.20 -17.76
CA SER A 24 0.43 53.55 -17.30
C SER A 24 -0.39 54.09 -16.09
N PRO A 25 0.16 55.06 -15.31
CA PRO A 25 -0.24 55.35 -13.93
C PRO A 25 -0.99 56.69 -13.77
N SER A 26 -1.81 56.85 -12.72
CA SER A 26 -2.04 58.15 -12.05
C SER A 26 -2.87 58.07 -10.75
N THR A 27 -2.22 58.50 -9.66
CA THR A 27 -2.65 59.41 -8.57
C THR A 27 -4.11 59.47 -8.07
N CYS A 28 -4.26 59.10 -6.79
CA CYS A 28 -5.07 59.63 -5.67
C CYS A 28 -6.28 60.55 -5.91
N ARG A 29 -7.41 60.23 -5.25
CA ARG A 29 -8.06 61.12 -4.25
C ARG A 29 -9.18 60.44 -3.45
N SER A 30 -9.19 60.74 -2.15
CA SER A 30 -10.24 60.47 -1.17
C SER A 30 -11.46 61.37 -1.40
N THR A 31 -12.66 60.90 -1.07
CA THR A 31 -13.72 61.71 -0.44
C THR A 31 -14.67 60.86 0.38
N VAL A 32 -14.98 61.37 1.57
CA VAL A 32 -16.00 60.92 2.52
C VAL A 32 -17.32 61.63 2.18
N ALA A 33 -18.45 60.93 2.24
CA ALA A 33 -19.75 61.53 2.60
C ALA A 33 -20.77 60.46 3.01
N SER A 34 -21.30 60.61 4.23
CA SER A 34 -22.60 60.12 4.69
C SER A 34 -23.61 61.26 4.53
N PRO A 35 -24.93 61.01 4.50
CA PRO A 35 -25.66 61.18 5.76
C PRO A 35 -26.79 60.15 6.01
N LYS A 36 -27.10 60.02 7.31
CA LYS A 36 -28.24 59.34 7.93
C LYS A 36 -29.60 59.86 7.43
N SER A 37 -30.60 58.96 7.44
CA SER A 37 -31.94 59.27 7.93
C SER A 37 -32.53 58.03 8.62
N SER A 38 -33.43 58.28 9.56
CA SER A 38 -33.89 57.42 10.65
C SER A 38 -35.43 57.37 10.67
N GLN A 39 -35.95 56.37 11.39
CA GLN A 39 -37.35 56.11 11.80
C GLN A 39 -38.17 55.29 10.78
N GLU A 40 -39.02 54.33 11.14
CA GLU A 40 -39.38 53.71 12.44
C GLU A 40 -40.13 52.39 12.15
N GLU A 41 -40.16 51.56 13.18
CA GLU A 41 -40.77 50.23 13.39
C GLU A 41 -42.16 49.94 12.80
N LYS A 42 -42.38 48.66 12.45
CA LYS A 42 -43.55 47.87 12.89
C LYS A 42 -43.26 46.37 12.80
N GLU A 43 -43.31 45.72 13.96
CA GLU A 43 -43.32 44.27 14.14
C GLU A 43 -44.65 43.66 13.64
N GLN A 44 -44.57 42.49 13.00
CA GLN A 44 -45.47 41.37 13.24
C GLN A 44 -44.84 40.05 12.74
N GLN A 45 -44.55 39.19 13.72
CA GLN A 45 -44.35 37.72 13.68
C GLN A 45 -45.57 37.01 13.02
N LEU A 46 -45.61 35.76 12.53
CA LEU A 46 -44.78 34.55 12.63
C LEU A 46 -45.23 33.55 11.50
N ASP A 47 -44.63 32.35 11.50
CA ASP A 47 -44.91 31.10 10.75
C ASP A 47 -44.32 30.98 9.33
N GLY A 48 -43.40 30.06 9.02
CA GLY A 48 -42.77 28.99 9.79
C GLY A 48 -41.89 28.17 8.82
N CYS A 49 -40.61 27.98 9.15
CA CYS A 49 -39.74 27.03 8.44
C CYS A 49 -38.97 26.23 9.49
N THR A 50 -39.27 24.95 9.55
CA THR A 50 -38.77 23.98 10.52
C THR A 50 -37.26 23.80 10.34
N VAL A 51 -36.50 24.37 11.27
CA VAL A 51 -35.06 24.10 11.42
C VAL A 51 -34.93 22.72 12.07
N VAL A 52 -34.36 21.75 11.33
CA VAL A 52 -33.88 20.50 11.93
C VAL A 52 -32.59 20.85 12.68
N GLN A 53 -32.69 21.00 14.00
CA GLN A 53 -31.52 21.09 14.87
C GLN A 53 -30.77 19.76 14.84
N ALA A 54 -29.45 19.84 14.62
CA ALA A 54 -28.54 18.73 14.85
C ALA A 54 -28.51 18.44 16.36
N GLU A 55 -28.82 17.20 16.73
CA GLU A 55 -28.65 16.74 18.11
C GLU A 55 -27.17 16.69 18.49
N PRO A 56 -26.79 17.08 19.72
CA PRO A 56 -25.42 16.93 20.20
C PRO A 56 -25.08 15.45 20.41
N LEU A 57 -23.86 15.06 20.03
CA LEU A 57 -23.25 13.79 20.41
C LEU A 57 -23.15 13.70 21.94
N GLU A 58 -24.14 13.05 22.59
CA GLU A 58 -24.00 12.59 23.96
C GLU A 58 -23.15 11.32 23.98
N LEU A 59 -22.08 11.39 24.79
CA LEU A 59 -21.26 10.27 25.20
C LEU A 59 -22.10 9.33 26.08
N ILE A 60 -22.93 8.47 25.49
CA ILE A 60 -23.74 7.51 26.26
C ILE A 60 -22.87 6.29 26.60
N SER A 61 -22.19 6.41 27.74
CA SER A 61 -21.88 5.24 28.56
C SER A 61 -23.19 4.60 29.02
N GLN A 62 -23.23 3.27 29.03
CA GLN A 62 -24.31 2.41 29.55
C GLN A 62 -25.44 2.05 28.57
N THR A 63 -25.19 1.04 27.75
CA THR A 63 -26.08 -0.13 27.55
C THR A 63 -25.26 -1.28 26.93
N LYS A 64 -24.22 -1.72 27.63
CA LYS A 64 -23.57 -3.03 27.39
C LYS A 64 -24.32 -4.10 28.18
N ASP A 65 -25.51 -4.49 27.76
CA ASP A 65 -26.11 -5.76 28.20
C ASP A 65 -27.35 -6.09 27.36
N ALA A 66 -27.15 -6.82 26.25
CA ALA A 66 -28.07 -7.84 25.74
C ALA A 66 -27.63 -8.33 24.34
N ARG A 67 -26.76 -9.35 24.33
CA ARG A 67 -26.48 -10.39 23.31
C ARG A 67 -24.99 -10.71 23.23
N LYS A 68 -24.39 -11.13 24.35
CA LYS A 68 -23.21 -12.01 24.29
C LYS A 68 -23.70 -13.40 23.89
N VAL A 69 -23.73 -13.66 22.58
CA VAL A 69 -23.52 -15.04 22.13
C VAL A 69 -22.13 -15.39 22.66
N TYR A 70 -22.04 -16.37 23.55
CA TYR A 70 -20.77 -16.87 24.04
C TYR A 70 -20.04 -17.52 22.85
N LEU A 71 -19.31 -16.71 22.09
CA LEU A 71 -18.20 -17.22 21.30
C LEU A 71 -17.18 -17.75 22.32
N ASP A 72 -16.77 -19.01 22.17
CA ASP A 72 -15.66 -19.54 22.95
C ASP A 72 -14.47 -18.59 22.76
N ASN A 73 -13.82 -18.20 23.86
CA ASN A 73 -12.63 -17.34 23.79
C ASN A 73 -11.60 -17.99 22.86
N ILE A 74 -11.22 -17.25 21.81
CA ILE A 74 -10.18 -17.66 20.88
C ILE A 74 -8.88 -17.83 21.67
N GLN A 75 -8.41 -19.06 21.78
CA GLN A 75 -7.11 -19.38 22.38
C GLN A 75 -6.37 -20.38 21.49
N ILE A 76 -5.18 -20.01 21.04
CA ILE A 76 -4.34 -20.81 20.16
C ILE A 76 -3.00 -21.06 20.84
N ASP A 77 -2.61 -22.32 20.99
CA ASP A 77 -1.31 -22.70 21.53
C ASP A 77 -0.27 -22.83 20.40
N PHE A 78 0.57 -21.80 20.27
CA PHE A 78 1.66 -21.78 19.29
C PHE A 78 2.87 -22.64 19.67
N ASP A 79 2.90 -23.22 20.88
CA ASP A 79 3.97 -24.12 21.34
C ASP A 79 3.60 -25.61 21.14
N ASN A 80 2.38 -25.91 20.68
CA ASN A 80 1.94 -27.23 20.28
C ASN A 80 2.53 -27.61 18.91
N THR A 81 3.64 -28.35 18.96
CA THR A 81 4.38 -28.71 17.76
C THR A 81 3.69 -29.74 16.87
N GLU A 82 2.81 -30.55 17.44
CA GLU A 82 2.07 -31.57 16.70
C GLU A 82 1.09 -30.91 15.74
N GLU A 83 0.30 -29.94 16.23
CA GLU A 83 -0.62 -29.17 15.40
C GLU A 83 0.13 -28.23 14.44
N ALA A 84 1.18 -27.56 14.91
CA ALA A 84 2.01 -26.67 14.09
C ALA A 84 2.59 -27.32 12.82
N TYR A 85 2.98 -28.60 12.92
CA TYR A 85 3.70 -29.30 11.85
C TYR A 85 2.97 -30.53 11.32
N LYS A 86 1.68 -30.67 11.63
CA LYS A 86 0.80 -31.73 11.13
C LYS A 86 0.81 -31.84 9.60
N SER A 87 0.94 -30.71 8.91
CA SER A 87 0.99 -30.64 7.44
C SER A 87 2.32 -31.08 6.81
N LYS A 88 3.36 -31.34 7.62
CA LYS A 88 4.72 -31.63 7.14
C LYS A 88 5.16 -33.07 7.39
N GLY A 89 5.80 -33.66 6.38
CA GLY A 89 6.55 -34.91 6.54
C GLY A 89 7.91 -34.72 7.24
N ASN A 90 8.53 -35.81 7.69
CA ASN A 90 9.82 -35.76 8.40
C ASN A 90 10.97 -35.20 7.54
N LEU A 91 10.97 -35.48 6.23
CA LEU A 91 11.94 -34.91 5.30
C LEU A 91 11.77 -33.39 5.14
N GLU A 92 10.55 -32.88 5.22
CA GLU A 92 10.30 -31.44 5.16
C GLU A 92 10.82 -30.75 6.44
N LEU A 93 10.63 -31.37 7.61
CA LEU A 93 11.19 -30.86 8.88
C LEU A 93 12.72 -30.82 8.85
N LEU A 94 13.35 -31.90 8.36
CA LEU A 94 14.81 -31.96 8.18
C LEU A 94 15.31 -30.90 7.21
N ARG A 95 14.62 -30.69 6.09
CA ARG A 95 14.92 -29.62 5.13
C ARG A 95 14.84 -28.25 5.79
N SER A 96 13.79 -27.97 6.55
CA SER A 96 13.64 -26.68 7.25
C SER A 96 14.77 -26.46 8.27
N LEU A 97 15.12 -27.48 9.06
CA LEU A 97 16.25 -27.43 10.00
C LEU A 97 17.58 -27.15 9.28
N LEU A 98 17.84 -27.83 8.16
CA LEU A 98 19.02 -27.61 7.34
C LEU A 98 19.07 -26.19 6.78
N VAL A 99 18.00 -25.74 6.13
CA VAL A 99 17.95 -24.40 5.51
C VAL A 99 18.12 -23.31 6.55
N PHE A 100 17.45 -23.39 7.70
CA PHE A 100 17.63 -22.41 8.78
C PHE A 100 19.02 -22.46 9.41
N HIS A 101 19.67 -23.62 9.43
CA HIS A 101 21.07 -23.69 9.83
C HIS A 101 21.98 -23.00 8.82
N LEU A 102 21.79 -23.23 7.52
CA LEU A 102 22.57 -22.58 6.47
C LEU A 102 22.39 -21.06 6.47
N CYS A 103 21.17 -20.56 6.70
CA CYS A 103 20.90 -19.12 6.87
C CYS A 103 21.54 -18.52 8.12
N SER A 104 21.93 -19.34 9.12
CA SER A 104 22.62 -18.86 10.33
C SER A 104 24.14 -18.73 10.15
N VAL A 105 24.69 -19.13 8.99
CA VAL A 105 26.12 -19.03 8.70
C VAL A 105 26.39 -17.78 7.86
N ASP A 106 26.94 -16.75 8.51
CA ASP A 106 27.19 -15.44 7.89
C ASP A 106 27.94 -15.52 6.55
N PHE A 107 29.02 -16.31 6.49
CA PHE A 107 29.79 -16.49 5.26
C PHE A 107 28.95 -17.02 4.09
N LEU A 108 28.06 -17.99 4.34
CA LEU A 108 27.20 -18.56 3.31
C LEU A 108 26.17 -17.55 2.82
N VAL A 109 25.62 -16.74 3.73
CA VAL A 109 24.64 -15.71 3.41
C VAL A 109 25.28 -14.55 2.65
N ASP A 110 26.46 -14.09 3.09
CA ASP A 110 27.15 -12.95 2.48
C ASP A 110 27.70 -13.29 1.08
N LYS A 111 28.17 -14.52 0.87
CA LYS A 111 28.72 -15.00 -0.40
C LYS A 111 27.77 -15.85 -1.22
N ASN A 112 26.47 -15.81 -0.94
CA ASN A 112 25.49 -16.74 -1.53
C ASN A 112 25.50 -16.74 -3.07
N LYS A 113 25.62 -15.58 -3.73
CA LYS A 113 25.59 -15.46 -5.20
C LYS A 113 26.82 -16.12 -5.82
N GLU A 114 28.00 -15.80 -5.30
CA GLU A 114 29.28 -16.37 -5.72
C GLU A 114 29.30 -17.89 -5.52
N LEU A 115 28.77 -18.37 -4.38
CA LEU A 115 28.67 -19.79 -4.07
C LEU A 115 27.68 -20.54 -4.98
N MET A 116 26.52 -19.94 -5.28
CA MET A 116 25.54 -20.53 -6.20
C MET A 116 26.12 -20.65 -7.61
N GLU A 117 26.78 -19.60 -8.11
CA GLU A 117 27.46 -19.62 -9.42
C GLU A 117 28.59 -20.65 -9.48
N LEU A 118 29.43 -20.72 -8.44
CA LEU A 118 30.47 -21.74 -8.34
C LEU A 118 29.89 -23.15 -8.33
N THR A 119 28.85 -23.38 -7.53
CA THR A 119 28.19 -24.69 -7.41
C THR A 119 27.56 -25.10 -8.74
N LYS A 120 26.91 -24.16 -9.44
CA LYS A 120 26.31 -24.36 -10.77
C LYS A 120 27.37 -24.73 -11.82
N ARG A 121 28.53 -24.05 -11.79
CA ARG A 121 29.67 -24.34 -12.68
C ARG A 121 30.31 -25.69 -12.39
N LEU A 122 30.43 -26.10 -11.12
CA LEU A 122 31.07 -27.35 -10.73
C LEU A 122 30.17 -28.58 -10.93
N LEU A 123 28.90 -28.50 -10.52
CA LEU A 123 27.98 -29.64 -10.53
C LEU A 123 27.15 -29.74 -11.82
N GLY A 124 27.13 -28.67 -12.62
CA GLY A 124 26.27 -28.53 -13.78
C GLY A 124 24.81 -28.23 -13.41
N GLN A 125 24.05 -27.78 -14.41
CA GLN A 125 22.70 -27.23 -14.26
C GLN A 125 21.72 -28.19 -13.56
N ARG A 126 21.65 -29.44 -14.02
CA ARG A 126 20.66 -30.42 -13.53
C ARG A 126 20.86 -30.80 -12.07
N VAL A 127 22.11 -31.00 -11.65
CA VAL A 127 22.44 -31.37 -10.27
C VAL A 127 22.22 -30.18 -9.35
N PHE A 128 22.62 -28.98 -9.78
CA PHE A 128 22.38 -27.74 -9.06
C PHE A 128 20.88 -27.50 -8.82
N GLU A 129 20.04 -27.60 -9.85
CA GLU A 129 18.58 -27.42 -9.69
C GLU A 129 17.98 -28.44 -8.73
N LYS A 130 18.41 -29.71 -8.81
CA LYS A 130 17.95 -30.75 -7.88
C LYS A 130 18.35 -30.43 -6.44
N LEU A 131 19.58 -29.97 -6.22
CA LEU A 131 20.05 -29.56 -4.89
C LEU A 131 19.26 -28.37 -4.35
N MET A 132 19.00 -27.37 -5.19
CA MET A 132 18.17 -26.21 -4.81
C MET A 132 16.75 -26.64 -4.43
N LYS A 133 16.10 -27.48 -5.24
CA LYS A 133 14.76 -28.03 -4.97
C LYS A 133 14.70 -28.84 -3.67
N MET A 134 15.80 -29.50 -3.30
CA MET A 134 15.91 -30.23 -2.03
C MET A 134 16.20 -29.32 -0.83
N THR A 135 16.60 -28.07 -1.05
CA THR A 135 17.05 -27.13 0.00
C THR A 135 16.25 -25.81 -0.04
N PHE A 136 16.89 -24.68 -0.39
CA PHE A 136 16.33 -23.34 -0.31
C PHE A 136 15.12 -23.11 -1.21
N TYR A 137 15.20 -23.57 -2.47
CA TYR A 137 14.09 -23.43 -3.40
C TYR A 137 12.87 -24.17 -2.87
N GLY A 138 13.02 -25.44 -2.50
CA GLY A 138 11.90 -26.22 -1.97
C GLY A 138 11.35 -25.74 -0.61
N GLN A 139 12.11 -24.91 0.12
CA GLN A 139 11.65 -24.32 1.37
C GLN A 139 10.80 -23.05 1.13
N PHE A 140 11.23 -22.17 0.23
CA PHE A 140 10.65 -20.82 0.08
C PHE A 140 9.88 -20.59 -1.23
N VAL A 141 9.93 -21.53 -2.18
CA VAL A 141 9.30 -21.44 -3.49
C VAL A 141 8.44 -22.69 -3.71
N ALA A 142 7.21 -22.50 -4.17
CA ALA A 142 6.25 -23.59 -4.29
C ALA A 142 6.49 -24.51 -5.50
N GLY A 143 7.00 -23.95 -6.59
CA GLY A 143 7.13 -24.65 -7.86
C GLY A 143 7.55 -23.71 -8.98
N GLU A 144 7.76 -24.28 -10.17
CA GLU A 144 8.30 -23.57 -11.33
C GLU A 144 7.20 -22.89 -12.15
N ASP A 145 6.00 -23.45 -12.12
CA ASP A 145 4.86 -23.05 -12.92
C ASP A 145 3.52 -23.32 -12.20
N HIS A 146 2.43 -22.82 -12.80
CA HIS A 146 1.07 -22.91 -12.27
C HIS A 146 0.56 -24.35 -12.01
N ASN A 147 1.10 -25.38 -12.67
CA ASN A 147 0.73 -26.76 -12.40
C ASN A 147 1.52 -27.33 -11.24
N SER A 148 2.83 -27.05 -11.19
CA SER A 148 3.73 -27.53 -10.14
C SER A 148 3.40 -26.99 -8.75
N ILE A 149 2.74 -25.83 -8.64
CA ILE A 149 2.34 -25.24 -7.35
C ILE A 149 1.06 -25.86 -6.75
N LYS A 150 0.19 -26.46 -7.57
CA LYS A 150 -1.12 -26.98 -7.14
C LYS A 150 -1.03 -27.97 -5.97
N PRO A 151 -0.12 -28.96 -5.97
CA PRO A 151 -0.03 -29.92 -4.86
C PRO A 151 0.28 -29.25 -3.52
N LEU A 152 1.15 -28.23 -3.50
CA LEU A 152 1.46 -27.51 -2.27
C LEU A 152 0.27 -26.68 -1.79
N ILE A 153 -0.41 -25.99 -2.70
CA ILE A 153 -1.57 -25.15 -2.37
C ILE A 153 -2.70 -26.02 -1.82
N GLN A 154 -3.03 -27.12 -2.48
CA GLN A 154 -4.05 -28.08 -2.04
C GLN A 154 -3.70 -28.69 -0.69
N LYS A 155 -2.44 -29.09 -0.50
CA LYS A 155 -1.95 -29.58 0.79
C LYS A 155 -2.10 -28.52 1.88
N ASN A 156 -1.72 -27.27 1.65
CA ASN A 156 -1.85 -26.25 2.69
C ASN A 156 -3.33 -25.94 2.99
N GLN A 157 -4.17 -25.93 1.95
CA GLN A 157 -5.59 -25.63 2.07
C GLN A 157 -6.34 -26.69 2.88
N SER A 158 -5.97 -27.97 2.78
CA SER A 158 -6.57 -29.04 3.60
C SER A 158 -6.29 -28.88 5.10
N PHE A 159 -5.27 -28.10 5.48
CA PHE A 159 -4.98 -27.69 6.85
C PHE A 159 -5.40 -26.24 7.14
N GLY A 160 -6.31 -25.67 6.34
CA GLY A 160 -6.90 -24.35 6.56
C GLY A 160 -6.01 -23.16 6.15
N VAL A 161 -4.96 -23.39 5.35
CA VAL A 161 -4.03 -22.33 4.93
C VAL A 161 -4.09 -22.11 3.41
N GLY A 162 -4.60 -20.95 2.99
CA GLY A 162 -4.66 -20.51 1.60
C GLY A 162 -3.33 -19.96 1.06
N ALA A 163 -3.38 -19.43 -0.16
CA ALA A 163 -2.20 -18.88 -0.85
C ALA A 163 -2.45 -17.47 -1.41
N VAL A 164 -1.44 -16.62 -1.28
CA VAL A 164 -1.26 -15.39 -2.07
C VAL A 164 -0.20 -15.71 -3.11
N LEU A 165 -0.57 -15.84 -4.38
CA LEU A 165 0.39 -16.17 -5.43
C LEU A 165 1.21 -14.95 -5.85
N ASP A 166 2.53 -15.16 -5.99
CA ASP A 166 3.49 -14.22 -6.55
C ASP A 166 4.44 -14.94 -7.52
N TYR A 167 4.44 -14.54 -8.79
CA TYR A 167 5.35 -15.09 -9.79
C TYR A 167 6.72 -14.43 -9.67
N SER A 168 7.62 -14.94 -8.85
CA SER A 168 8.83 -14.25 -8.35
C SER A 168 10.04 -14.25 -9.30
N VAL A 169 9.82 -14.15 -10.61
CA VAL A 169 10.89 -14.05 -11.62
C VAL A 169 11.51 -12.66 -11.64
N GLU A 170 12.81 -12.55 -11.37
CA GLU A 170 13.48 -11.24 -11.35
C GLU A 170 14.48 -11.09 -12.48
N GLU A 171 14.63 -9.85 -12.97
CA GLU A 171 15.68 -9.56 -13.92
C GLU A 171 17.04 -9.59 -13.22
N ASP A 172 17.90 -10.47 -13.71
CA ASP A 172 19.30 -10.53 -13.29
C ASP A 172 20.10 -9.45 -14.02
N LEU A 173 19.89 -8.20 -13.59
CA LEU A 173 20.64 -7.04 -14.08
C LEU A 173 21.89 -6.84 -13.23
N THR A 174 22.99 -6.41 -13.86
CA THR A 174 24.11 -5.82 -13.13
C THR A 174 23.67 -4.54 -12.41
N GLN A 175 24.44 -4.10 -11.42
CA GLN A 175 24.14 -2.86 -10.70
C GLN A 175 24.11 -1.66 -11.67
N GLU A 176 25.08 -1.56 -12.58
CA GLU A 176 25.16 -0.46 -13.56
C GLU A 176 23.97 -0.43 -14.52
N GLU A 177 23.52 -1.60 -15.00
CA GLU A 177 22.34 -1.70 -15.87
C GLU A 177 21.05 -1.32 -15.14
N ALA A 178 20.91 -1.75 -13.88
CA ALA A 178 19.78 -1.39 -13.03
C ALA A 178 19.74 0.12 -12.76
N GLU A 179 20.88 0.71 -12.38
CA GLU A 179 21.02 2.15 -12.20
C GLU A 179 20.66 2.91 -13.48
N LYS A 180 21.18 2.49 -14.63
CA LYS A 180 20.90 3.13 -15.92
C LYS A 180 19.41 3.07 -16.26
N LYS A 181 18.79 1.88 -16.19
CA LYS A 181 17.35 1.73 -16.48
C LYS A 181 16.48 2.55 -15.53
N GLU A 182 16.82 2.61 -14.24
CA GLU A 182 16.07 3.42 -13.28
C GLU A 182 16.18 4.91 -13.62
N MET A 183 17.38 5.42 -13.89
CA MET A 183 17.57 6.81 -14.26
C MET A 183 16.85 7.16 -15.58
N ASP A 184 16.96 6.32 -16.60
CA ASP A 184 16.30 6.55 -17.90
C ASP A 184 14.77 6.55 -17.77
N SER A 185 14.23 5.69 -16.90
CA SER A 185 12.79 5.51 -16.73
C SER A 185 12.14 6.47 -15.73
N CYS A 186 12.89 7.07 -14.81
CA CYS A 186 12.36 7.96 -13.77
C CYS A 186 12.51 9.46 -14.09
N VAL A 187 13.34 9.82 -15.06
CA VAL A 187 13.59 11.23 -15.44
C VAL A 187 12.75 11.60 -16.66
N SER A 188 12.01 12.71 -16.57
CA SER A 188 11.22 13.26 -17.68
C SER A 188 12.07 13.84 -18.80
N GLU A 189 11.47 14.00 -19.99
CA GLU A 189 12.15 14.71 -21.08
C GLU A 189 12.43 16.18 -20.71
N ALA A 190 11.51 16.84 -20.00
CA ALA A 190 11.71 18.20 -19.51
C ALA A 190 12.90 18.32 -18.55
N GLU A 191 13.08 17.35 -17.64
CA GLU A 191 14.22 17.30 -16.71
C GLU A 191 15.54 17.01 -17.43
N LYS A 192 15.52 16.26 -18.55
CA LYS A 192 16.71 16.03 -19.38
C LYS A 192 17.14 17.29 -20.13
N GLU A 193 16.16 18.02 -20.68
CA GLU A 193 16.41 19.24 -21.46
C GLU A 193 16.88 20.42 -20.59
N SER A 194 16.41 20.51 -19.35
CA SER A 194 16.78 21.60 -18.43
C SER A 194 17.07 21.08 -17.01
N PRO A 195 18.26 20.48 -16.79
CA PRO A 195 18.63 19.95 -15.47
C PRO A 195 18.69 21.06 -14.43
N GLY A 196 17.90 20.94 -13.35
CA GLY A 196 17.97 21.83 -12.19
C GLY A 196 17.12 23.11 -12.27
N THR A 197 16.36 23.31 -13.36
CA THR A 197 15.36 24.39 -13.44
C THR A 197 14.01 23.99 -12.87
N ASP A 198 13.86 22.76 -12.38
CA ASP A 198 12.61 22.20 -11.87
C ASP A 198 12.50 22.34 -10.34
N HIS A 199 11.40 22.89 -9.84
CA HIS A 199 11.11 23.06 -8.41
C HIS A 199 10.71 21.74 -7.72
N ARG A 200 11.29 20.63 -8.19
CA ARG A 200 10.97 19.28 -7.72
C ARG A 200 11.70 18.97 -6.43
N GLU A 201 10.96 18.39 -5.49
CA GLU A 201 11.51 17.97 -4.19
C GLU A 201 12.53 16.85 -4.36
N LYS A 202 13.65 16.94 -3.62
CA LYS A 202 14.75 15.97 -3.70
C LYS A 202 14.30 14.53 -3.49
N LYS A 203 13.31 14.31 -2.60
CA LYS A 203 12.76 12.98 -2.29
C LYS A 203 12.20 12.30 -3.54
N TYR A 204 11.53 13.04 -4.43
CA TYR A 204 10.84 12.52 -5.61
C TYR A 204 11.67 12.60 -6.90
N LYS A 205 12.95 12.96 -6.82
CA LYS A 205 13.91 12.87 -7.92
C LYS A 205 14.58 11.49 -7.96
N ALA A 206 14.98 11.07 -9.16
CA ALA A 206 15.83 9.89 -9.34
C ALA A 206 17.27 10.22 -8.92
N HIS A 207 17.91 9.31 -8.20
CA HIS A 207 19.30 9.47 -7.74
C HIS A 207 20.09 8.23 -8.09
N ARG A 208 21.17 8.39 -8.86
CA ARG A 208 21.94 7.28 -9.42
C ARG A 208 22.47 6.31 -8.36
N GLN A 209 22.93 6.83 -7.23
CA GLN A 209 23.41 6.02 -6.09
C GLN A 209 22.35 5.07 -5.52
N PHE A 210 21.07 5.38 -5.71
CA PHE A 210 19.93 4.56 -5.31
C PHE A 210 19.17 4.00 -6.52
N GLY A 211 19.78 4.04 -7.71
CA GLY A 211 19.18 3.61 -8.98
C GLY A 211 18.98 2.10 -9.02
N ASP A 212 19.91 1.32 -8.47
CA ASP A 212 19.63 -0.10 -8.18
C ASP A 212 18.76 -0.21 -6.93
N ARG A 213 17.44 -0.17 -7.15
CA ARG A 213 16.42 -0.29 -6.11
C ARG A 213 16.44 -1.63 -5.37
N ARG A 214 17.27 -2.61 -5.76
CA ARG A 214 17.45 -3.88 -5.04
C ARG A 214 18.45 -3.74 -3.88
N GLY A 215 19.30 -2.72 -3.89
CA GLY A 215 20.34 -2.52 -2.87
C GLY A 215 19.75 -2.22 -1.49
N GLY A 216 20.13 -3.01 -0.48
CA GLY A 216 19.65 -2.83 0.90
C GLY A 216 18.16 -3.17 1.11
N VAL A 217 17.50 -3.78 0.12
CA VAL A 217 16.13 -4.27 0.20
C VAL A 217 16.15 -5.75 0.54
N ILE A 218 15.47 -6.12 1.61
CA ILE A 218 15.63 -7.46 2.20
C ILE A 218 14.60 -8.44 1.66
N SER A 219 13.38 -7.97 1.38
CA SER A 219 12.22 -8.86 1.28
C SER A 219 11.32 -8.63 0.06
N ALA A 220 11.49 -7.51 -0.63
CA ALA A 220 10.63 -7.10 -1.72
C ALA A 220 11.28 -7.31 -3.09
N ARG A 221 10.42 -7.57 -4.07
CA ARG A 221 10.76 -7.63 -5.49
C ARG A 221 10.79 -6.25 -6.12
N THR A 222 11.66 -6.09 -7.11
CA THR A 222 11.87 -4.84 -7.85
C THR A 222 11.74 -5.11 -9.34
N TYR A 223 10.99 -4.25 -10.03
CA TYR A 223 10.85 -4.26 -11.48
C TYR A 223 11.51 -3.04 -12.08
N PHE A 224 12.31 -3.22 -13.13
CA PHE A 224 12.88 -2.12 -13.89
C PHE A 224 12.10 -1.95 -15.20
N TYR A 225 11.68 -0.72 -15.47
CA TYR A 225 11.03 -0.41 -16.73
C TYR A 225 12.03 -0.53 -17.88
N ALA A 226 11.59 -1.16 -18.97
CA ALA A 226 12.34 -1.25 -20.21
C ALA A 226 11.56 -0.59 -21.35
N ASP A 227 10.33 -1.06 -21.58
CA ASP A 227 9.39 -0.55 -22.57
C ASP A 227 7.96 -1.00 -22.21
N GLU A 228 6.98 -0.54 -22.99
CA GLU A 228 5.56 -0.87 -22.80
C GLU A 228 5.25 -2.35 -23.09
N ALA A 229 5.94 -2.98 -24.03
CA ALA A 229 5.75 -4.40 -24.34
C ALA A 229 6.16 -5.28 -23.15
N LYS A 230 7.20 -4.87 -22.41
CA LYS A 230 7.59 -5.51 -21.16
C LYS A 230 6.51 -5.36 -20.10
N CYS A 231 5.90 -4.18 -19.96
CA CYS A 231 4.78 -3.97 -19.04
C CYS A 231 3.56 -4.83 -19.41
N ASP A 232 3.27 -5.01 -20.70
CA ASP A 232 2.20 -5.91 -21.17
C ASP A 232 2.51 -7.36 -20.81
N ASN A 233 3.75 -7.82 -21.00
CA ASN A 233 4.17 -9.16 -20.59
C ASN A 233 4.05 -9.38 -19.06
N GLN A 234 4.35 -8.36 -18.24
CA GLN A 234 4.15 -8.43 -16.80
C GLN A 234 2.66 -8.47 -16.43
N MET A 235 1.82 -7.69 -17.13
CA MET A 235 0.37 -7.75 -16.96
C MET A 235 -0.16 -9.16 -17.27
N GLU A 236 0.22 -9.75 -18.41
CA GLU A 236 -0.17 -11.13 -18.77
C GLU A 236 0.29 -12.15 -17.72
N THR A 237 1.48 -11.96 -17.16
CA THR A 237 1.98 -12.77 -16.06
C THR A 237 1.06 -12.67 -14.83
N PHE A 238 0.66 -11.46 -14.43
CA PHE A 238 -0.29 -11.27 -13.33
C PHE A 238 -1.67 -11.85 -13.63
N ILE A 239 -2.16 -11.75 -14.88
CA ILE A 239 -3.42 -12.39 -15.29
C ILE A 239 -3.33 -13.91 -15.11
N ASN A 240 -2.20 -14.52 -15.46
CA ASN A 240 -1.98 -15.94 -15.25
C ASN A 240 -1.91 -16.30 -13.75
N CYS A 241 -1.28 -15.47 -12.91
CA CYS A 241 -1.32 -15.61 -11.46
C CYS A 241 -2.76 -15.59 -10.92
N ILE A 242 -3.59 -14.66 -11.40
CA ILE A 242 -4.99 -14.51 -11.00
C ILE A 242 -5.77 -15.78 -11.38
N LYS A 243 -5.67 -16.23 -12.63
CA LYS A 243 -6.33 -17.45 -13.10
C LYS A 243 -5.90 -18.68 -12.30
N ALA A 244 -4.60 -18.79 -11.99
CA ALA A 244 -4.09 -19.90 -11.20
C ALA A 244 -4.58 -19.85 -9.73
N SER A 245 -4.69 -18.66 -9.15
CA SER A 245 -5.22 -18.47 -7.79
C SER A 245 -6.69 -18.89 -7.70
N GLY A 246 -7.51 -18.46 -8.67
CA GLY A 246 -8.93 -18.82 -8.75
C GLY A 246 -9.15 -20.30 -9.09
N GLY A 247 -8.28 -20.90 -9.92
CA GLY A 247 -8.34 -22.33 -10.22
C GLY A 247 -7.82 -23.23 -9.10
N ALA A 248 -6.99 -22.71 -8.18
CA ALA A 248 -6.40 -23.47 -7.08
C ALA A 248 -7.20 -23.34 -5.77
N SER A 249 -7.95 -22.26 -5.57
CA SER A 249 -8.71 -22.02 -4.34
C SER A 249 -9.92 -21.10 -4.57
N ASN A 250 -11.01 -21.34 -3.82
CA ASN A 250 -12.26 -20.55 -3.93
C ASN A 250 -12.15 -19.13 -3.33
N ASP A 251 -11.07 -18.81 -2.63
CA ASP A 251 -10.91 -17.56 -1.87
C ASP A 251 -9.47 -17.04 -1.89
N GLY A 252 -8.79 -17.23 -3.02
CA GLY A 252 -7.38 -16.95 -3.21
C GLY A 252 -7.04 -15.47 -3.34
N PHE A 253 -5.75 -15.15 -3.17
CA PHE A 253 -5.19 -13.84 -3.45
C PHE A 253 -4.13 -13.92 -4.54
N SER A 254 -3.91 -12.80 -5.22
CA SER A 254 -2.77 -12.59 -6.11
C SER A 254 -2.12 -11.23 -5.80
N ALA A 255 -0.80 -11.21 -5.71
CA ALA A 255 -0.04 -9.99 -5.47
C ALA A 255 0.40 -9.33 -6.78
N ILE A 256 0.33 -8.00 -6.83
CA ILE A 256 0.81 -7.19 -7.96
C ILE A 256 1.67 -6.02 -7.46
N LYS A 257 2.56 -5.52 -8.31
CA LYS A 257 3.36 -4.30 -8.05
C LYS A 257 3.11 -3.28 -9.14
N MET A 258 2.96 -2.01 -8.76
CA MET A 258 2.56 -0.99 -9.73
C MET A 258 3.71 -0.55 -10.62
N THR A 259 4.94 -0.59 -10.13
CA THR A 259 6.14 -0.34 -10.97
C THR A 259 6.34 -1.38 -12.07
N ALA A 260 5.66 -2.54 -12.02
CA ALA A 260 5.69 -3.53 -13.10
C ALA A 260 4.78 -3.15 -14.29
N LEU A 261 3.83 -2.23 -14.08
CA LEU A 261 2.73 -1.96 -15.02
C LEU A 261 2.92 -0.70 -15.86
N GLY A 262 4.03 0.02 -15.68
CA GLY A 262 4.34 1.17 -16.50
C GLY A 262 5.58 1.92 -16.02
N ARG A 263 5.82 3.07 -16.63
CA ARG A 263 7.00 3.90 -16.35
C ARG A 263 6.95 4.52 -14.94
N PRO A 264 7.94 4.27 -14.05
CA PRO A 264 7.93 4.74 -12.66
C PRO A 264 7.98 6.26 -12.47
N GLN A 265 8.47 7.00 -13.48
CA GLN A 265 8.43 8.47 -13.51
C GLN A 265 7.05 9.03 -13.12
N PHE A 266 5.98 8.44 -13.65
CA PHE A 266 4.62 8.87 -13.32
C PHE A 266 4.34 8.74 -11.83
N LEU A 267 4.75 7.63 -11.20
CA LEU A 267 4.55 7.40 -9.78
C LEU A 267 5.33 8.39 -8.91
N LEU A 268 6.54 8.79 -9.31
CA LEU A 268 7.30 9.83 -8.62
C LEU A 268 6.59 11.18 -8.67
N GLN A 269 6.25 11.62 -9.89
CA GLN A 269 5.63 12.91 -10.13
C GLN A 269 4.27 13.00 -9.46
N PHE A 270 3.48 11.94 -9.58
CA PHE A 270 2.16 11.90 -8.99
C PHE A 270 2.24 11.83 -7.46
N SER A 271 3.19 11.10 -6.89
CA SER A 271 3.42 11.11 -5.44
C SER A 271 3.79 12.50 -4.92
N GLU A 272 4.65 13.21 -5.64
CA GLU A 272 5.05 14.58 -5.30
C GLU A 272 3.84 15.53 -5.30
N VAL A 273 3.00 15.46 -6.33
CA VAL A 273 1.76 16.25 -6.41
C VAL A 273 0.87 15.97 -5.21
N LEU A 274 0.60 14.70 -4.90
CA LEU A 274 -0.24 14.31 -3.77
C LEU A 274 0.29 14.86 -2.44
N VAL A 275 1.61 14.79 -2.22
CA VAL A 275 2.23 15.29 -0.98
C VAL A 275 2.24 16.81 -0.91
N LYS A 276 2.55 17.53 -2.00
CA LYS A 276 2.49 18.99 -2.04
C LYS A 276 1.08 19.51 -1.75
N TRP A 277 0.06 18.86 -2.28
CA TRP A 277 -1.33 19.21 -1.95
C TRP A 277 -1.68 18.94 -0.50
N ARG A 278 -1.25 17.80 0.05
CA ARG A 278 -1.43 17.49 1.47
C ARG A 278 -0.77 18.54 2.37
N GLN A 279 0.47 18.91 2.08
CA GLN A 279 1.20 19.97 2.79
C GLN A 279 0.50 21.32 2.67
N PHE A 280 -0.03 21.66 1.50
CA PHE A 280 -0.78 22.89 1.28
C PHE A 280 -2.06 22.93 2.13
N PHE A 281 -2.84 21.85 2.17
CA PHE A 281 -4.02 21.79 3.04
C PHE A 281 -3.65 21.79 4.52
N HIS A 282 -2.52 21.20 4.93
CA HIS A 282 -2.01 21.35 6.30
C HIS A 282 -1.61 22.78 6.62
N PHE A 283 -0.98 23.50 5.69
CA PHE A 283 -0.68 24.92 5.83
C PHE A 283 -1.97 25.74 6.02
N LEU A 284 -2.99 25.50 5.19
CA LEU A 284 -4.29 26.16 5.33
C LEU A 284 -4.98 25.84 6.66
N ALA A 285 -4.86 24.60 7.15
CA ALA A 285 -5.40 24.20 8.45
C ALA A 285 -4.67 24.91 9.61
N ALA A 286 -3.34 25.05 9.50
CA ALA A 286 -2.55 25.79 10.49
C ALA A 286 -2.94 27.27 10.55
N GLN A 287 -3.26 27.91 9.41
CA GLN A 287 -3.80 29.29 9.39
C GLN A 287 -5.15 29.42 10.10
N GLN A 288 -5.94 28.33 10.18
CA GLN A 288 -7.18 28.29 10.97
C GLN A 288 -6.97 27.85 12.42
N GLY A 289 -5.72 27.77 12.92
CA GLY A 289 -5.41 27.33 14.28
C GLY A 289 -5.58 25.83 14.53
N LYS A 290 -5.65 25.02 13.47
CA LYS A 290 -5.88 23.56 13.52
C LYS A 290 -4.60 22.74 13.31
N SER A 291 -3.43 23.28 13.66
CA SER A 291 -2.13 22.62 13.43
C SER A 291 -1.99 21.30 14.18
N ASP A 292 -2.45 21.29 15.44
CA ASP A 292 -2.19 20.22 16.42
C ASP A 292 -3.28 19.14 16.45
N MET A 293 -4.33 19.31 15.65
CA MET A 293 -5.42 18.34 15.53
C MET A 293 -4.96 17.08 14.80
N SER A 294 -5.66 15.95 15.01
CA SER A 294 -5.42 14.74 14.21
C SER A 294 -5.81 14.95 12.74
N ALA A 295 -5.33 14.10 11.84
CA ALA A 295 -5.59 14.23 10.41
C ALA A 295 -7.10 14.28 10.07
N LEU A 296 -7.92 13.50 10.79
CA LEU A 296 -9.38 13.46 10.59
C LEU A 296 -10.10 14.72 11.08
N GLU A 297 -9.54 15.41 12.07
CA GLU A 297 -10.13 16.61 12.68
C GLU A 297 -9.76 17.90 11.93
N LYS A 298 -8.79 17.84 11.00
CA LYS A 298 -8.38 18.96 10.14
C LYS A 298 -9.40 19.25 9.03
N ILE A 299 -10.61 19.61 9.43
CA ILE A 299 -11.67 20.07 8.54
C ILE A 299 -11.51 21.58 8.32
N LEU A 300 -11.49 22.03 7.06
CA LEU A 300 -11.38 23.45 6.73
C LEU A 300 -12.76 24.08 6.59
N GLU A 301 -12.98 25.20 7.26
CA GLU A 301 -14.20 25.98 7.07
C GLU A 301 -14.24 26.59 5.68
N LEU A 302 -15.37 26.45 4.98
CA LEU A 302 -15.47 26.78 3.57
C LEU A 302 -15.20 28.27 3.31
N GLU A 303 -15.78 29.17 4.10
CA GLU A 303 -15.62 30.62 3.89
C GLU A 303 -14.18 31.08 4.16
N GLN A 304 -13.57 30.59 5.24
CA GLN A 304 -12.15 30.86 5.53
C GLN A 304 -11.22 30.22 4.49
N LEU A 305 -11.57 29.06 3.93
CA LEU A 305 -10.84 28.44 2.83
C LEU A 305 -10.89 29.33 1.58
N LYS A 306 -12.07 29.83 1.20
CA LYS A 306 -12.22 30.75 0.07
C LYS A 306 -11.41 32.02 0.28
N GLU A 307 -11.46 32.61 1.49
CA GLU A 307 -10.69 33.80 1.84
C GLU A 307 -9.18 33.55 1.75
N ASN A 308 -8.69 32.46 2.34
CA ASN A 308 -7.27 32.10 2.30
C ASN A 308 -6.79 31.83 0.87
N LEU A 309 -7.58 31.15 0.04
CA LEU A 309 -7.26 30.92 -1.36
C LEU A 309 -7.18 32.24 -2.15
N ALA A 310 -8.10 33.17 -1.88
CA ALA A 310 -8.09 34.49 -2.51
C ALA A 310 -6.89 35.34 -2.06
N GLN A 311 -6.55 35.31 -0.77
CA GLN A 311 -5.37 36.00 -0.22
C GLN A 311 -4.06 35.45 -0.80
N LEU A 312 -4.00 34.14 -1.00
CA LEU A 312 -2.86 33.47 -1.62
C LEU A 312 -2.82 33.69 -3.14
N GLY A 313 -3.83 34.27 -3.78
CA GLY A 313 -3.83 34.48 -5.24
C GLY A 313 -4.04 33.19 -6.05
N VAL A 314 -4.57 32.13 -5.43
CA VAL A 314 -4.78 30.81 -6.04
C VAL A 314 -5.92 30.83 -7.07
N GLY A 315 -6.73 31.90 -7.12
CA GLY A 315 -7.74 32.15 -8.15
C GLY A 315 -8.46 33.48 -7.92
N ALA A 316 -9.26 33.94 -8.88
CA ALA A 316 -10.13 35.10 -8.66
C ALA A 316 -11.28 34.74 -7.69
N LYS A 317 -11.75 35.71 -6.89
CA LYS A 317 -12.82 35.48 -5.90
C LYS A 317 -14.07 34.83 -6.52
N ASP A 318 -14.49 35.30 -7.69
CA ASP A 318 -15.65 34.78 -8.41
C ASP A 318 -15.45 33.31 -8.87
N ASP A 319 -14.22 32.92 -9.22
CA ASP A 319 -13.90 31.54 -9.60
C ASP A 319 -13.88 30.63 -8.37
N ILE A 320 -13.30 31.12 -7.27
CA ILE A 320 -13.24 30.43 -5.98
C ILE A 320 -14.68 30.14 -5.49
N GLU A 321 -15.61 31.08 -5.56
CA GLU A 321 -17.01 30.85 -5.19
C GLU A 321 -17.67 29.75 -6.02
N ASN A 322 -17.35 29.68 -7.32
CA ASN A 322 -17.86 28.66 -8.23
C ASN A 322 -17.24 27.26 -8.03
N TRP A 323 -16.06 27.16 -7.41
CA TRP A 323 -15.44 25.87 -7.11
C TRP A 323 -16.21 25.06 -6.07
N PHE A 324 -16.90 25.75 -5.16
CA PHE A 324 -17.57 25.10 -4.02
C PHE A 324 -19.11 25.22 -4.08
N THR A 325 -19.70 25.68 -5.18
CA THR A 325 -21.17 25.83 -5.34
C THR A 325 -21.73 24.89 -6.43
N GLY A 326 -22.83 24.16 -6.11
CA GLY A 326 -23.58 23.28 -7.02
C GLY A 326 -23.50 21.77 -6.73
N GLU A 327 -24.17 20.93 -7.55
CA GLU A 327 -24.13 19.43 -7.59
C GLU A 327 -22.71 18.81 -7.73
N LYS A 328 -21.66 19.61 -7.55
CA LYS A 328 -20.24 19.36 -7.81
C LYS A 328 -19.41 19.18 -6.53
N LEU A 329 -19.96 19.47 -5.34
CA LEU A 329 -19.45 18.86 -4.10
C LEU A 329 -19.75 17.35 -4.17
N GLY A 330 -18.86 16.49 -3.65
CA GLY A 330 -19.17 15.07 -3.62
C GLY A 330 -20.48 14.83 -2.86
N SER A 331 -21.09 13.64 -3.00
CA SER A 331 -22.28 13.25 -2.22
C SER A 331 -22.14 13.43 -0.69
N SER A 332 -20.90 13.60 -0.20
CA SER A 332 -20.49 13.83 1.19
C SER A 332 -20.26 15.30 1.58
N GLY A 333 -20.34 16.26 0.66
CA GLY A 333 -19.98 17.65 0.93
C GLY A 333 -18.47 17.93 1.03
N THR A 334 -17.61 16.99 0.62
CA THR A 334 -16.14 17.11 0.69
C THR A 334 -15.48 17.29 -0.68
N ILE A 335 -14.20 17.68 -0.69
CA ILE A 335 -13.36 17.76 -1.89
C ILE A 335 -12.35 16.62 -1.89
N ASP A 336 -12.39 15.83 -2.95
CA ASP A 336 -11.54 14.67 -3.10
C ASP A 336 -10.34 15.05 -3.96
N LEU A 337 -9.20 14.55 -3.52
CA LEU A 337 -7.92 14.89 -4.10
C LEU A 337 -7.73 14.35 -5.52
N LEU A 338 -8.63 13.50 -6.06
CA LEU A 338 -8.73 13.07 -7.47
C LEU A 338 -10.01 12.29 -7.78
N ASP A 339 -10.45 12.34 -9.05
CA ASP A 339 -11.53 11.50 -9.58
C ASP A 339 -10.98 10.57 -10.65
N TRP A 340 -10.97 9.27 -10.35
CA TRP A 340 -10.48 8.24 -11.24
C TRP A 340 -11.18 8.18 -12.59
N ASN A 341 -12.47 8.49 -12.65
CA ASN A 341 -13.21 8.43 -13.92
C ASN A 341 -12.68 9.46 -14.92
N SER A 342 -12.15 10.58 -14.43
CA SER A 342 -11.50 11.58 -15.28
C SER A 342 -10.09 11.19 -15.76
N LEU A 343 -9.43 10.25 -15.08
CA LEU A 343 -8.06 9.82 -15.37
C LEU A 343 -7.96 8.83 -16.55
N ILE A 344 -8.97 7.96 -16.70
CA ILE A 344 -8.99 6.91 -17.74
C ILE A 344 -9.70 7.37 -19.03
N THR A 345 -10.49 8.45 -18.98
CA THR A 345 -11.17 8.96 -20.19
C THR A 345 -10.18 9.68 -21.11
N ASP A 346 -10.21 9.34 -22.41
CA ASP A 346 -9.32 9.91 -23.43
C ASP A 346 -9.39 11.45 -23.55
N THR A 347 -10.46 12.06 -23.04
CA THR A 347 -10.72 13.51 -23.17
C THR A 347 -9.96 14.38 -22.16
N THR A 348 -9.39 13.82 -21.10
CA THR A 348 -8.70 14.60 -20.06
C THR A 348 -7.20 14.43 -20.17
N LYS A 349 -6.48 15.55 -20.32
CA LYS A 349 -5.01 15.55 -20.28
C LYS A 349 -4.54 15.30 -18.85
N ILE A 350 -3.76 14.21 -18.65
CA ILE A 350 -3.22 13.86 -17.32
C ILE A 350 -2.27 14.96 -16.80
N SER A 351 -1.61 15.71 -17.70
CA SER A 351 -0.77 16.85 -17.31
C SER A 351 -1.52 17.91 -16.51
N ASN A 352 -2.83 18.10 -16.75
CA ASN A 352 -3.66 19.00 -15.96
C ASN A 352 -3.85 18.52 -14.51
N LEU A 353 -3.54 17.26 -14.23
CA LEU A 353 -3.64 16.65 -12.91
C LEU A 353 -2.32 16.68 -12.14
N LEU A 354 -1.25 17.11 -12.78
CA LEU A 354 0.07 17.22 -12.17
C LEU A 354 0.37 18.68 -11.88
N MET A 355 -0.57 19.36 -11.22
CA MET A 355 -0.45 20.76 -10.83
C MET A 355 -0.15 20.83 -9.33
N VAL A 356 0.67 21.77 -8.91
CA VAL A 356 1.07 21.94 -7.51
C VAL A 356 0.82 23.37 -7.05
N PRO A 357 0.39 23.56 -5.79
CA PRO A 357 0.29 24.88 -5.21
C PRO A 357 1.70 25.40 -4.91
N ASN A 358 2.04 26.54 -5.48
CA ASN A 358 3.27 27.25 -5.16
C ASN A 358 2.97 28.28 -4.06
N VAL A 359 3.54 28.07 -2.88
CA VAL A 359 3.30 28.92 -1.71
C VAL A 359 3.98 30.29 -1.85
N GLU A 360 5.07 30.39 -2.63
CA GLU A 360 5.80 31.64 -2.86
C GLU A 360 5.10 32.53 -3.90
N THR A 361 4.67 31.93 -5.02
CA THR A 361 3.99 32.67 -6.09
C THR A 361 2.49 32.79 -5.86
N GLY A 362 1.93 31.95 -4.99
CA GLY A 362 0.51 31.91 -4.72
C GLY A 362 -0.33 31.26 -5.82
N GLN A 363 0.31 30.73 -6.86
CA GLN A 363 -0.38 30.20 -8.04
C GLN A 363 -0.32 28.67 -8.10
N LEU A 364 -1.27 28.06 -8.81
CA LEU A 364 -1.09 26.67 -9.25
C LEU A 364 -0.20 26.63 -10.48
N GLU A 365 0.86 25.85 -10.38
CA GLU A 365 1.84 25.67 -11.43
C GLU A 365 1.91 24.19 -11.83
N PRO A 366 2.14 23.88 -13.11
CA PRO A 366 2.48 22.51 -13.50
C PRO A 366 3.72 22.03 -12.74
N LEU A 367 3.72 20.77 -12.30
CA LEU A 367 4.90 20.17 -11.66
C LEU A 367 6.11 20.19 -12.61
N LEU A 368 5.87 20.01 -13.90
CA LEU A 368 6.86 20.12 -14.97
C LEU A 368 6.43 21.16 -15.99
N SER A 369 7.42 21.84 -16.59
CA SER A 369 7.21 22.83 -17.65
C SER A 369 6.53 22.25 -18.89
N THR A 370 6.86 21.01 -19.26
CA THR A 370 6.35 20.33 -20.44
C THR A 370 6.09 18.86 -20.14
N PHE A 371 4.98 18.34 -20.66
CA PHE A 371 4.71 16.91 -20.73
C PHE A 371 4.59 16.48 -22.19
N THR A 372 5.32 15.45 -22.59
CA THR A 372 5.23 14.91 -23.94
C THR A 372 3.96 14.09 -24.12
N ALA A 373 3.47 13.99 -25.36
CA ALA A 373 2.31 13.15 -25.67
C ALA A 373 2.56 11.66 -25.35
N GLU A 374 3.81 11.21 -25.47
CA GLU A 374 4.20 9.84 -25.15
C GLU A 374 4.16 9.60 -23.64
N GLU A 375 4.66 10.51 -22.80
CA GLU A 375 4.55 10.39 -21.34
C GLU A 375 3.08 10.32 -20.90
N GLU A 376 2.20 11.14 -21.47
CA GLU A 376 0.77 11.07 -21.19
C GLU A 376 0.16 9.71 -21.58
N SER A 377 0.59 9.15 -22.72
CA SER A 377 0.15 7.84 -23.20
C SER A 377 0.64 6.71 -22.29
N GLN A 378 1.90 6.77 -21.83
CA GLN A 378 2.50 5.82 -20.86
C GLN A 378 1.73 5.83 -19.53
N MET A 379 1.34 7.00 -19.05
CA MET A 379 0.52 7.16 -17.85
C MET A 379 -0.85 6.48 -18.03
N LYS A 380 -1.56 6.75 -19.14
CA LYS A 380 -2.86 6.12 -19.44
C LYS A 380 -2.76 4.60 -19.51
N ARG A 381 -1.72 4.07 -20.18
CA ARG A 381 -1.51 2.62 -20.28
C ARG A 381 -1.27 1.97 -18.93
N MET A 382 -0.50 2.58 -18.02
CA MET A 382 -0.33 2.06 -16.65
C MET A 382 -1.70 1.92 -15.94
N LEU A 383 -2.54 2.94 -16.01
CA LEU A 383 -3.86 2.93 -15.38
C LEU A 383 -4.80 1.88 -16.01
N GLN A 384 -4.76 1.73 -17.33
CA GLN A 384 -5.52 0.71 -18.05
C GLN A 384 -5.11 -0.70 -17.63
N ARG A 385 -3.80 -0.98 -17.49
CA ARG A 385 -3.32 -2.29 -17.03
C ARG A 385 -3.82 -2.64 -15.63
N VAL A 386 -3.82 -1.67 -14.71
CA VAL A 386 -4.36 -1.86 -13.35
C VAL A 386 -5.86 -2.19 -13.40
N ASP A 387 -6.64 -1.47 -14.23
CA ASP A 387 -8.07 -1.72 -14.41
C ASP A 387 -8.36 -3.10 -15.00
N ILE A 388 -7.57 -3.55 -15.98
CA ILE A 388 -7.66 -4.89 -16.58
C ILE A 388 -7.41 -5.97 -15.53
N LEU A 389 -6.37 -5.82 -14.70
CA LEU A 389 -6.07 -6.77 -13.63
C LEU A 389 -7.21 -6.85 -12.61
N ALA A 390 -7.75 -5.69 -12.19
CA ALA A 390 -8.87 -5.64 -11.26
C ALA A 390 -10.13 -6.34 -11.82
N LYS A 391 -10.45 -6.14 -13.09
CA LYS A 391 -11.54 -6.85 -13.77
C LYS A 391 -11.33 -8.37 -13.77
N HIS A 392 -10.15 -8.82 -14.17
CA HIS A 392 -9.84 -10.25 -14.16
C HIS A 392 -9.90 -10.87 -12.76
N ALA A 393 -9.52 -10.13 -11.72
CA ALA A 393 -9.65 -10.61 -10.36
C ALA A 393 -11.12 -10.81 -9.95
N VAL A 394 -12.00 -9.85 -10.27
CA VAL A 394 -13.44 -9.97 -10.06
C VAL A 394 -14.01 -11.17 -10.82
N GLU A 395 -13.70 -11.30 -12.11
CA GLU A 395 -14.18 -12.39 -12.98
C GLU A 395 -13.77 -13.78 -12.48
N ASN A 396 -12.58 -13.90 -11.87
CA ASN A 396 -12.05 -15.17 -11.37
C ASN A 396 -12.32 -15.38 -9.87
N GLY A 397 -13.03 -14.47 -9.20
CA GLY A 397 -13.30 -14.57 -7.76
C GLY A 397 -12.06 -14.46 -6.87
N VAL A 398 -11.00 -13.82 -7.35
CA VAL A 398 -9.70 -13.67 -6.67
C VAL A 398 -9.58 -12.26 -6.10
N ARG A 399 -8.92 -12.12 -4.95
CA ARG A 399 -8.57 -10.82 -4.39
C ARG A 399 -7.20 -10.35 -4.88
N LEU A 400 -7.09 -9.08 -5.25
CA LEU A 400 -5.81 -8.47 -5.58
C LEU A 400 -5.22 -7.75 -4.40
N MET A 401 -3.93 -7.99 -4.21
CA MET A 401 -3.13 -7.32 -3.22
C MET A 401 -2.10 -6.45 -3.93
N VAL A 402 -2.27 -5.13 -3.83
CA VAL A 402 -1.30 -4.19 -4.38
C VAL A 402 -0.20 -4.02 -3.34
N ASP A 403 0.98 -4.52 -3.67
CA ASP A 403 2.13 -4.45 -2.78
C ASP A 403 2.65 -3.03 -2.65
N ALA A 404 3.01 -2.67 -1.43
CA ALA A 404 3.72 -1.43 -1.19
C ALA A 404 5.15 -1.48 -1.73
N GLU A 405 5.67 -0.31 -2.09
CA GLU A 405 7.00 -0.10 -2.63
C GLU A 405 7.70 1.05 -1.87
N GLN A 406 8.76 1.62 -2.44
CA GLN A 406 9.54 2.69 -1.80
C GLN A 406 8.71 3.95 -1.51
N THR A 407 9.11 4.71 -0.49
CA THR A 407 8.34 5.84 0.05
C THR A 407 8.09 6.98 -0.94
N TYR A 408 8.90 7.07 -1.98
CA TYR A 408 8.77 8.07 -3.05
C TYR A 408 7.80 7.66 -4.17
N PHE A 409 7.40 6.39 -4.25
CA PHE A 409 6.32 5.91 -5.11
C PHE A 409 5.00 5.68 -4.34
N GLN A 410 5.10 5.41 -3.04
CA GLN A 410 3.99 4.91 -2.25
C GLN A 410 2.75 5.81 -2.22
N PRO A 411 2.83 7.16 -2.15
CA PRO A 411 1.64 8.00 -2.19
C PRO A 411 0.79 7.78 -3.46
N ALA A 412 1.43 7.71 -4.64
CA ALA A 412 0.75 7.39 -5.89
C ALA A 412 0.17 5.98 -5.88
N ILE A 413 0.95 4.97 -5.45
CA ILE A 413 0.50 3.57 -5.37
C ILE A 413 -0.73 3.44 -4.48
N SER A 414 -0.68 4.01 -3.27
CA SER A 414 -1.80 4.01 -2.33
C SER A 414 -3.02 4.69 -2.93
N ARG A 415 -2.88 5.89 -3.51
CA ARG A 415 -4.04 6.60 -4.07
C ARG A 415 -4.68 5.86 -5.24
N LEU A 416 -3.87 5.37 -6.19
CA LEU A 416 -4.40 4.64 -7.34
C LEU A 416 -5.06 3.31 -6.90
N THR A 417 -4.54 2.67 -5.86
CA THR A 417 -5.17 1.48 -5.27
C THR A 417 -6.51 1.78 -4.60
N LEU A 418 -6.63 2.89 -3.87
CA LEU A 418 -7.90 3.30 -3.26
C LEU A 418 -8.98 3.57 -4.31
N GLU A 419 -8.61 4.15 -5.44
CA GLU A 419 -9.56 4.35 -6.55
C GLU A 419 -10.04 3.02 -7.14
N MET A 420 -9.17 2.00 -7.18
CA MET A 420 -9.57 0.63 -7.50
C MET A 420 -10.49 0.02 -6.44
N GLN A 421 -10.24 0.26 -5.14
CA GLN A 421 -11.18 -0.15 -4.10
C GLN A 421 -12.54 0.53 -4.27
N ARG A 422 -12.55 1.85 -4.44
CA ARG A 422 -13.75 2.63 -4.69
C ARG A 422 -14.54 2.05 -5.86
N LYS A 423 -13.87 1.70 -6.97
CA LYS A 423 -14.54 1.15 -8.16
C LYS A 423 -15.05 -0.28 -7.96
N PHE A 424 -14.23 -1.18 -7.43
CA PHE A 424 -14.46 -2.63 -7.46
C PHE A 424 -14.92 -3.24 -6.13
N ASN A 425 -14.65 -2.62 -4.98
CA ASN A 425 -15.03 -3.13 -3.67
C ASN A 425 -16.47 -2.72 -3.28
N ARG A 426 -17.45 -3.03 -4.13
CA ARG A 426 -18.84 -2.60 -3.91
C ARG A 426 -19.62 -3.50 -2.96
N GLU A 427 -19.49 -4.81 -3.11
CA GLU A 427 -20.21 -5.81 -2.29
C GLU A 427 -19.31 -6.49 -1.26
N LYS A 428 -18.03 -6.61 -1.62
CA LYS A 428 -16.98 -7.23 -0.80
C LYS A 428 -15.63 -6.63 -1.19
N PRO A 429 -14.61 -6.71 -0.32
CA PRO A 429 -13.28 -6.25 -0.68
C PRO A 429 -12.63 -7.24 -1.64
N VAL A 430 -12.33 -6.75 -2.84
CA VAL A 430 -11.58 -7.46 -3.90
C VAL A 430 -10.16 -6.92 -3.98
N ILE A 431 -9.99 -5.61 -3.88
CA ILE A 431 -8.72 -4.91 -3.94
C ILE A 431 -8.26 -4.55 -2.53
N PHE A 432 -7.00 -4.86 -2.21
CA PHE A 432 -6.37 -4.59 -0.93
C PHE A 432 -5.18 -3.65 -1.12
N ASN A 433 -5.18 -2.55 -0.36
CA ASN A 433 -4.06 -1.63 -0.29
C ASN A 433 -3.09 -2.04 0.82
N THR A 434 -1.79 -1.94 0.57
CA THR A 434 -0.76 -2.30 1.56
C THR A 434 -0.28 -1.05 2.30
N TYR A 435 -0.46 -1.04 3.63
CA TYR A 435 0.02 0.01 4.53
C TYR A 435 1.28 -0.45 5.26
N GLN A 436 2.32 0.37 5.21
CA GLN A 436 3.61 0.08 5.81
C GLN A 436 3.76 0.80 7.16
N CYS A 437 3.61 0.06 8.26
CA CYS A 437 3.56 0.60 9.62
C CYS A 437 4.93 1.05 10.17
N TYR A 438 6.03 0.84 9.45
CA TYR A 438 7.30 1.50 9.76
C TYR A 438 7.31 3.00 9.41
N LEU A 439 6.33 3.50 8.66
CA LEU A 439 6.24 4.92 8.29
C LEU A 439 5.59 5.72 9.42
N LYS A 440 6.08 6.96 9.61
CA LYS A 440 5.51 7.92 10.56
C LYS A 440 4.05 8.26 10.22
N GLU A 441 3.72 8.33 8.92
CA GLU A 441 2.39 8.68 8.42
C GLU A 441 1.42 7.49 8.33
N ALA A 442 1.81 6.27 8.75
CA ALA A 442 0.99 5.08 8.51
C ALA A 442 -0.42 5.20 9.12
N TYR A 443 -0.52 5.71 10.36
CA TYR A 443 -1.79 5.88 11.05
C TYR A 443 -2.69 6.90 10.36
N ASP A 444 -2.15 8.06 9.99
CA ASP A 444 -2.91 9.11 9.31
C ASP A 444 -3.43 8.61 7.95
N ASN A 445 -2.60 7.89 7.19
CA ASN A 445 -3.03 7.31 5.92
C ASN A 445 -4.15 6.27 6.11
N VAL A 446 -4.03 5.34 7.07
CA VAL A 446 -5.07 4.32 7.33
C VAL A 446 -6.38 4.98 7.76
N THR A 447 -6.33 5.92 8.70
CA THR A 447 -7.52 6.56 9.25
C THR A 447 -8.26 7.41 8.22
N LEU A 448 -7.53 8.20 7.42
CA LEU A 448 -8.11 8.99 6.33
C LEU A 448 -8.76 8.11 5.26
N ASP A 449 -8.13 6.98 4.91
CA ASP A 449 -8.65 6.10 3.86
C ASP A 449 -9.88 5.30 4.31
N VAL A 450 -9.90 4.86 5.57
CA VAL A 450 -11.09 4.25 6.18
C VAL A 450 -12.25 5.25 6.21
N GLU A 451 -12.00 6.48 6.69
CA GLU A 451 -13.01 7.54 6.71
C GLU A 451 -13.57 7.82 5.31
N LEU A 452 -12.68 7.92 4.31
CA LEU A 452 -13.07 8.13 2.93
C LEU A 452 -13.95 6.97 2.43
N SER A 453 -13.59 5.72 2.72
CA SER A 453 -14.40 4.56 2.36
C SER A 453 -15.78 4.56 3.02
N ARG A 454 -15.86 5.02 4.27
CA ARG A 454 -17.12 5.14 5.01
C ARG A 454 -18.02 6.19 4.37
N ARG A 455 -17.47 7.36 4.05
CA ARG A 455 -18.20 8.50 3.45
C ARG A 455 -18.83 8.15 2.10
N GLU A 456 -18.12 7.41 1.25
CA GLU A 456 -18.66 7.05 -0.07
C GLU A 456 -19.18 5.61 -0.17
N GLY A 457 -19.09 4.84 0.90
CA GLY A 457 -19.83 3.60 1.11
C GLY A 457 -19.29 2.33 0.44
N TRP A 458 -17.99 2.26 0.10
CA TRP A 458 -17.37 1.01 -0.41
C TRP A 458 -16.73 0.18 0.71
N TYR A 459 -16.36 -1.08 0.39
CA TYR A 459 -15.69 -1.98 1.33
C TYR A 459 -14.18 -1.72 1.37
N PHE A 460 -13.67 -1.33 2.53
CA PHE A 460 -12.25 -1.08 2.74
C PHE A 460 -11.44 -2.37 2.81
N GLY A 461 -10.35 -2.45 2.06
CA GLY A 461 -9.42 -3.58 2.07
C GLY A 461 -8.00 -3.14 2.43
N ALA A 462 -7.48 -3.60 3.57
CA ALA A 462 -6.13 -3.26 4.01
C ALA A 462 -5.25 -4.50 4.19
N LYS A 463 -3.97 -4.39 3.81
CA LYS A 463 -2.89 -5.28 4.26
C LYS A 463 -1.94 -4.46 5.12
N LEU A 464 -1.80 -4.83 6.38
CA LEU A 464 -0.87 -4.18 7.30
C LEU A 464 0.44 -4.97 7.35
N VAL A 465 1.56 -4.31 7.01
CA VAL A 465 2.92 -4.85 7.12
C VAL A 465 3.78 -3.91 7.96
N ARG A 466 4.89 -4.38 8.52
CA ARG A 466 5.91 -3.47 9.07
C ARG A 466 6.56 -2.67 7.95
N GLY A 467 7.20 -3.34 7.00
CA GLY A 467 7.86 -2.71 5.85
C GLY A 467 9.07 -3.54 5.39
N ALA A 468 9.51 -3.31 4.14
CA ALA A 468 10.60 -4.07 3.51
C ALA A 468 11.84 -3.24 3.18
N TYR A 469 11.75 -1.91 3.30
CA TYR A 469 12.71 -0.96 2.75
C TYR A 469 13.44 -0.12 3.81
N MET A 470 13.27 -0.43 5.11
CA MET A 470 13.79 0.35 6.26
C MET A 470 15.23 0.86 6.11
N TYR A 471 16.18 -0.02 5.79
CA TYR A 471 17.59 0.35 5.68
C TYR A 471 17.84 1.28 4.49
N GLN A 472 17.28 0.94 3.32
CA GLN A 472 17.38 1.75 2.11
C GLN A 472 16.78 3.14 2.31
N GLU A 473 15.60 3.24 2.93
CA GLU A 473 14.90 4.52 3.15
C GLU A 473 15.69 5.47 4.05
N ARG A 474 16.23 4.96 5.17
CA ARG A 474 17.02 5.76 6.10
C ARG A 474 18.34 6.22 5.47
N ALA A 475 19.06 5.31 4.80
CA ALA A 475 20.29 5.64 4.09
C ALA A 475 20.06 6.69 3.00
N ARG A 476 18.96 6.55 2.24
CA ARG A 476 18.56 7.48 1.18
C ARG A 476 18.19 8.86 1.72
N ALA A 477 17.42 8.92 2.82
CA ALA A 477 17.06 10.18 3.47
C ALA A 477 18.28 10.96 3.95
N GLN A 478 19.23 10.26 4.58
CA GLN A 478 20.49 10.84 5.05
C GLN A 478 21.36 11.38 3.90
N GLU A 479 21.57 10.58 2.86
CA GLU A 479 22.46 10.93 1.74
C GLU A 479 21.91 12.11 0.91
N ILE A 480 20.61 12.09 0.60
CA ILE A 480 19.99 13.12 -0.25
C ILE A 480 19.63 14.39 0.56
N GLY A 481 19.46 14.24 1.88
CA GLY A 481 19.14 15.32 2.80
C GLY A 481 17.65 15.68 2.80
N TYR A 482 16.78 14.71 3.07
CA TYR A 482 15.37 14.93 3.40
C TYR A 482 15.01 14.20 4.71
N GLU A 483 13.85 14.51 5.29
CA GLU A 483 13.44 13.93 6.58
C GLU A 483 13.33 12.39 6.49
N ASP A 484 13.89 11.68 7.48
CA ASP A 484 13.70 10.23 7.62
C ASP A 484 12.21 9.91 7.73
N PRO A 485 11.59 9.21 6.76
CA PRO A 485 10.15 8.96 6.76
C PRO A 485 9.73 7.84 7.74
N ILE A 486 10.69 7.12 8.34
CA ILE A 486 10.43 5.93 9.13
C ILE A 486 10.43 6.21 10.63
N ASN A 487 9.78 5.35 11.39
CA ASN A 487 9.78 5.35 12.85
C ASN A 487 11.21 5.16 13.39
N PRO A 488 11.53 5.72 14.57
CA PRO A 488 12.90 5.73 15.09
C PRO A 488 13.47 4.32 15.30
N ASP A 489 12.64 3.39 15.79
CA ASP A 489 13.04 2.04 16.15
C ASP A 489 11.94 0.99 15.88
N TYR A 490 12.31 -0.27 16.11
CA TYR A 490 11.44 -1.44 15.93
C TYR A 490 10.20 -1.40 16.84
N GLU A 491 10.34 -0.92 18.08
CA GLU A 491 9.21 -0.87 19.01
C GLU A 491 8.23 0.25 18.68
N ALA A 492 8.72 1.39 18.20
CA ALA A 492 7.89 2.45 17.62
C ALA A 492 7.11 1.94 16.41
N THR A 493 7.74 1.10 15.57
CA THR A 493 7.06 0.42 14.46
C THR A 493 6.00 -0.58 14.95
N ASN A 494 6.25 -1.32 16.03
CA ASN A 494 5.25 -2.22 16.63
C ASN A 494 4.04 -1.43 17.15
N ARG A 495 4.28 -0.34 17.90
CA ARG A 495 3.21 0.54 18.39
C ARG A 495 2.39 1.13 17.24
N MET A 496 3.04 1.59 16.18
CA MET A 496 2.36 2.08 14.98
C MET A 496 1.51 0.98 14.32
N TYR A 497 2.05 -0.24 14.21
CA TYR A 497 1.32 -1.37 13.65
C TYR A 497 0.06 -1.69 14.46
N HIS A 498 0.19 -1.82 15.79
CA HIS A 498 -0.94 -2.10 16.68
C HIS A 498 -1.98 -0.98 16.64
N LYS A 499 -1.54 0.29 16.62
CA LYS A 499 -2.44 1.45 16.51
C LYS A 499 -3.25 1.44 15.21
N CYS A 500 -2.60 1.17 14.08
CA CYS A 500 -3.30 1.03 12.78
C CYS A 500 -4.26 -0.17 12.78
N LEU A 501 -3.82 -1.31 13.33
CA LEU A 501 -4.64 -2.52 13.39
C LEU A 501 -5.90 -2.33 14.23
N GLU A 502 -5.75 -1.77 15.43
CA GLU A 502 -6.87 -1.51 16.34
C GLU A 502 -7.93 -0.63 15.67
N TYR A 503 -7.52 0.46 15.01
CA TYR A 503 -8.45 1.33 14.28
C TYR A 503 -9.24 0.59 13.17
N VAL A 504 -8.58 -0.30 12.41
CA VAL A 504 -9.28 -1.08 11.38
C VAL A 504 -10.17 -2.15 12.00
N LEU A 505 -9.79 -2.75 13.12
CA LEU A 505 -10.63 -3.70 13.86
C LEU A 505 -11.88 -3.01 14.44
N GLU A 506 -11.74 -1.79 14.97
CA GLU A 506 -12.88 -0.96 15.40
C GLU A 506 -13.81 -0.65 14.22
N GLU A 507 -13.29 -0.33 13.03
CA GLU A 507 -14.13 -0.14 11.84
C GLU A 507 -14.89 -1.44 11.46
N ILE A 508 -14.24 -2.59 11.58
CA ILE A 508 -14.88 -3.90 11.39
C ILE A 508 -15.99 -4.10 12.43
N GLU A 509 -15.71 -3.82 13.70
CA GLU A 509 -16.65 -3.95 14.83
C GLU A 509 -17.88 -3.05 14.67
N HIS A 510 -17.74 -1.83 14.17
CA HIS A 510 -18.86 -0.89 14.06
C HIS A 510 -19.65 -1.07 12.77
N ASN A 511 -18.98 -1.19 11.61
CA ASN A 511 -19.62 -1.08 10.30
C ASN A 511 -19.59 -2.38 9.48
N ARG A 512 -18.75 -3.36 9.84
CA ARG A 512 -18.52 -4.61 9.08
C ARG A 512 -18.11 -4.41 7.61
N LYS A 513 -17.83 -3.18 7.17
CA LYS A 513 -17.44 -2.82 5.80
C LYS A 513 -15.92 -2.72 5.57
N ALA A 514 -15.12 -3.22 6.50
CA ALA A 514 -13.68 -3.32 6.33
C ALA A 514 -13.21 -4.78 6.42
N ASN A 515 -12.09 -5.08 5.77
CA ASN A 515 -11.37 -6.33 5.89
C ASN A 515 -9.86 -6.02 6.00
N VAL A 516 -9.16 -6.76 6.86
CA VAL A 516 -7.72 -6.54 7.12
C VAL A 516 -6.91 -7.82 7.03
N MET A 517 -5.81 -7.76 6.29
CA MET A 517 -4.75 -8.76 6.27
C MET A 517 -3.65 -8.35 7.24
N VAL A 518 -3.56 -9.09 8.35
CA VAL A 518 -2.51 -8.98 9.38
C VAL A 518 -1.28 -9.75 8.90
N ALA A 519 -0.48 -9.11 8.05
CA ALA A 519 0.72 -9.70 7.45
C ALA A 519 1.94 -9.53 8.37
N THR A 520 2.17 -10.52 9.24
CA THR A 520 3.23 -10.50 10.26
C THR A 520 3.73 -11.90 10.62
N HIS A 521 5.03 -11.99 10.88
CA HIS A 521 5.70 -13.16 11.46
C HIS A 521 5.89 -13.04 12.99
N ASN A 522 5.56 -11.88 13.55
CA ASN A 522 5.71 -11.63 14.99
C ASN A 522 4.50 -12.21 15.74
N GLU A 523 4.76 -13.24 16.54
CA GLU A 523 3.74 -13.95 17.32
C GLU A 523 3.00 -13.04 18.30
N ASP A 524 3.67 -12.05 18.91
CA ASP A 524 3.03 -11.13 19.86
C ASP A 524 1.97 -10.26 19.17
N THR A 525 2.22 -9.86 17.93
CA THR A 525 1.25 -9.13 17.10
C THR A 525 0.04 -10.02 16.76
N VAL A 526 0.28 -11.31 16.51
CA VAL A 526 -0.82 -12.27 16.29
C VAL A 526 -1.64 -12.45 17.55
N LYS A 527 -1.00 -12.66 18.71
CA LYS A 527 -1.68 -12.77 20.01
C LYS A 527 -2.50 -11.52 20.33
N PHE A 528 -1.92 -10.33 20.17
CA PHE A 528 -2.62 -9.05 20.30
C PHE A 528 -3.86 -8.98 19.39
N THR A 529 -3.76 -9.47 18.15
CA THR A 529 -4.91 -9.51 17.24
C THR A 529 -6.01 -10.43 17.75
N LEU A 530 -5.68 -11.64 18.22
CA LEU A 530 -6.65 -12.60 18.76
C LEU A 530 -7.32 -12.06 20.04
N GLU A 531 -6.55 -11.40 20.90
CA GLU A 531 -7.06 -10.71 22.10
C GLU A 531 -8.09 -9.63 21.71
N LYS A 532 -7.76 -8.77 20.74
CA LYS A 532 -8.68 -7.74 20.24
C LYS A 532 -9.92 -8.32 19.58
N MET A 533 -9.78 -9.39 18.81
CA MET A 533 -10.93 -10.11 18.24
C MET A 533 -11.86 -10.67 19.32
N ASN A 534 -11.32 -11.22 20.43
CA ASN A 534 -12.12 -11.65 21.57
C ASN A 534 -12.84 -10.48 22.25
N GLU A 535 -12.12 -9.37 22.50
CA GLU A 535 -12.68 -8.16 23.11
C GLU A 535 -13.86 -7.61 22.30
N MET A 536 -13.74 -7.61 20.97
CA MET A 536 -14.71 -7.07 20.00
C MET A 536 -15.71 -8.13 19.50
N SER A 537 -15.65 -9.35 20.03
CA SER A 537 -16.52 -10.48 19.61
C SER A 537 -16.52 -10.74 18.09
N LEU A 538 -15.35 -10.62 17.44
CA LEU A 538 -15.16 -10.86 16.01
C LEU A 538 -14.89 -12.34 15.75
N SER A 539 -15.77 -13.00 15.00
CA SER A 539 -15.65 -14.42 14.71
C SER A 539 -14.74 -14.67 13.51
N PRO A 540 -13.89 -15.73 13.53
CA PRO A 540 -13.05 -16.10 12.38
C PRO A 540 -13.86 -16.42 11.12
N VAL A 541 -15.07 -16.96 11.29
CA VAL A 541 -15.96 -17.36 10.18
C VAL A 541 -16.56 -16.18 9.43
N GLU A 542 -16.50 -14.96 9.99
CA GLU A 542 -16.93 -13.73 9.31
C GLU A 542 -15.98 -13.33 8.17
N ASN A 543 -14.78 -13.93 8.10
CA ASN A 543 -13.76 -13.65 7.08
C ASN A 543 -13.44 -12.16 6.96
N LYS A 544 -13.26 -11.48 8.10
CA LYS A 544 -12.92 -10.05 8.19
C LYS A 544 -11.45 -9.80 8.50
N VAL A 545 -10.86 -10.67 9.31
CA VAL A 545 -9.47 -10.56 9.76
C VAL A 545 -8.71 -11.76 9.22
N TYR A 546 -7.79 -11.50 8.29
CA TYR A 546 -6.94 -12.49 7.63
C TYR A 546 -5.54 -12.45 8.23
N PHE A 547 -4.87 -13.60 8.26
CA PHE A 547 -3.47 -13.69 8.70
C PHE A 547 -2.56 -14.06 7.54
N GLY A 548 -1.42 -13.37 7.42
CA GLY A 548 -0.49 -13.55 6.32
C GLY A 548 0.94 -13.80 6.78
N GLN A 549 1.57 -14.87 6.29
CA GLN A 549 2.99 -15.17 6.50
C GLN A 549 3.67 -15.56 5.18
N LEU A 550 4.98 -15.35 5.05
CA LEU A 550 5.75 -15.91 3.94
C LEU A 550 5.78 -17.45 3.97
N LEU A 551 5.74 -18.07 2.78
CA LEU A 551 5.96 -19.51 2.62
C LEU A 551 7.34 -19.91 3.17
N GLY A 552 7.38 -21.01 3.93
CA GLY A 552 8.62 -21.55 4.48
C GLY A 552 9.07 -20.91 5.79
N MET A 553 8.24 -20.05 6.39
CA MET A 553 8.53 -19.36 7.65
C MET A 553 7.30 -19.33 8.56
N CYS A 554 7.52 -19.49 9.87
CA CYS A 554 6.51 -19.35 10.91
C CYS A 554 5.29 -20.27 10.73
N ASP A 555 5.53 -21.53 10.38
CA ASP A 555 4.47 -22.53 10.22
C ASP A 555 3.77 -22.85 11.56
N GLN A 556 4.49 -22.67 12.68
CA GLN A 556 3.93 -22.71 14.03
C GLN A 556 2.88 -21.64 14.31
N ILE A 557 2.79 -20.58 13.49
CA ILE A 557 1.73 -19.58 13.58
C ILE A 557 0.61 -19.93 12.59
N SER A 558 0.97 -20.14 11.32
CA SER A 558 -0.02 -20.24 10.23
C SER A 558 -0.91 -21.47 10.34
N PHE A 559 -0.35 -22.65 10.60
CA PHE A 559 -1.13 -23.89 10.59
C PHE A 559 -2.03 -24.01 11.81
N PRO A 560 -1.61 -23.70 13.05
CA PRO A 560 -2.52 -23.71 14.19
C PRO A 560 -3.70 -22.74 14.01
N LEU A 561 -3.47 -21.54 13.46
CA LEU A 561 -4.55 -20.61 13.10
C LEU A 561 -5.49 -21.20 12.03
N GLY A 562 -4.94 -21.72 10.93
CA GLY A 562 -5.75 -22.26 9.84
C GLY A 562 -6.61 -23.45 10.28
N GLN A 563 -6.05 -24.34 11.08
CA GLN A 563 -6.76 -25.48 11.66
C GLN A 563 -7.83 -25.07 12.68
N ALA A 564 -7.68 -23.90 13.32
CA ALA A 564 -8.69 -23.32 14.19
C ALA A 564 -9.78 -22.54 13.42
N GLY A 565 -9.75 -22.55 12.09
CA GLY A 565 -10.79 -21.95 11.24
C GLY A 565 -10.56 -20.47 10.91
N PHE A 566 -9.38 -19.92 11.21
CA PHE A 566 -9.03 -18.57 10.77
C PHE A 566 -8.69 -18.54 9.28
N PRO A 567 -9.01 -17.45 8.56
CA PRO A 567 -8.57 -17.29 7.18
C PRO A 567 -7.08 -16.91 7.15
N VAL A 568 -6.23 -17.93 6.95
CA VAL A 568 -4.77 -17.80 6.95
C VAL A 568 -4.22 -18.02 5.55
N TYR A 569 -3.21 -17.24 5.17
CA TYR A 569 -2.60 -17.30 3.84
C TYR A 569 -1.09 -17.31 3.93
N LYS A 570 -0.46 -18.16 3.12
CA LYS A 570 0.96 -18.03 2.82
C LYS A 570 1.17 -17.16 1.59
N TYR A 571 2.13 -16.24 1.64
CA TYR A 571 2.66 -15.60 0.45
C TYR A 571 3.56 -16.59 -0.27
N VAL A 572 3.16 -17.01 -1.46
CA VAL A 572 3.70 -18.15 -2.20
C VAL A 572 4.41 -17.69 -3.48
N PRO A 573 5.74 -17.58 -3.42
CA PRO A 573 6.61 -17.44 -4.58
C PRO A 573 6.54 -18.68 -5.49
N TYR A 574 6.53 -18.46 -6.79
CA TYR A 574 6.76 -19.52 -7.78
C TYR A 574 7.49 -18.97 -9.02
N GLY A 575 8.19 -19.84 -9.72
CA GLY A 575 8.97 -19.50 -10.90
C GLY A 575 10.15 -20.46 -11.14
N PRO A 576 10.73 -20.46 -12.34
CA PRO A 576 11.86 -21.33 -12.68
C PRO A 576 13.03 -21.15 -11.73
N VAL A 577 13.75 -22.23 -11.40
CA VAL A 577 14.82 -22.21 -10.39
C VAL A 577 15.85 -21.11 -10.65
N ASN A 578 16.32 -20.96 -11.89
CA ASN A 578 17.35 -19.97 -12.22
C ASN A 578 16.86 -18.53 -12.09
N GLU A 579 15.57 -18.29 -12.29
CA GLU A 579 14.98 -16.96 -12.34
C GLU A 579 14.57 -16.44 -10.95
N VAL A 580 14.45 -17.36 -9.96
CA VAL A 580 14.13 -17.02 -8.57
C VAL A 580 15.36 -16.98 -7.64
N ILE A 581 16.57 -17.23 -8.17
CA ILE A 581 17.81 -17.17 -7.37
C ILE A 581 18.00 -15.81 -6.69
N PRO A 582 17.83 -14.65 -7.38
CA PRO A 582 17.97 -13.34 -6.75
C PRO A 582 17.00 -13.16 -5.58
N TYR A 583 15.76 -13.65 -5.73
CA TYR A 583 14.74 -13.65 -4.69
C TYR A 583 15.17 -14.51 -3.48
N LEU A 584 15.63 -15.74 -3.71
CA LEU A 584 16.09 -16.66 -2.66
C LEU A 584 17.30 -16.11 -1.88
N SER A 585 18.23 -15.46 -2.58
CA SER A 585 19.39 -14.79 -1.99
C SER A 585 18.98 -13.78 -0.91
N ARG A 586 17.99 -12.93 -1.22
CA ARG A 586 17.49 -11.91 -0.29
C ARG A 586 16.68 -12.53 0.86
N ARG A 587 15.89 -13.59 0.59
CA ARG A 587 15.23 -14.39 1.64
C ARG A 587 16.22 -14.98 2.64
N ALA A 588 17.40 -15.44 2.19
CA ALA A 588 18.44 -15.93 3.10
C ALA A 588 18.99 -14.80 3.98
N GLN A 589 19.21 -13.60 3.42
CA GLN A 589 19.63 -12.40 4.16
C GLN A 589 18.57 -11.94 5.18
N GLU A 590 17.27 -12.04 4.85
CA GLU A 590 16.19 -11.74 5.79
C GLU A 590 16.20 -12.66 7.01
N ASN A 591 16.38 -13.96 6.78
CA ASN A 591 16.44 -14.95 7.86
C ASN A 591 17.64 -14.74 8.80
N ARG A 592 18.69 -14.01 8.35
CA ARG A 592 19.79 -13.52 9.21
C ARG A 592 19.34 -12.36 10.11
N GLY A 593 18.51 -11.43 9.63
CA GLY A 593 17.94 -10.36 10.46
C GLY A 593 16.92 -10.88 11.48
N PHE A 594 16.27 -12.01 11.18
CA PHE A 594 15.24 -12.65 11.99
C PHE A 594 15.79 -13.61 13.07
N MET A 595 17.07 -13.54 13.42
CA MET A 595 17.78 -14.58 14.21
C MET A 595 17.15 -14.93 15.58
N LYS A 596 16.45 -14.00 16.25
CA LYS A 596 15.70 -14.35 17.47
C LYS A 596 14.45 -15.20 17.18
N GLY A 597 13.71 -14.87 16.10
CA GLY A 597 12.53 -15.62 15.69
C GLY A 597 12.87 -16.98 15.06
N SER A 598 13.94 -17.04 14.26
CA SER A 598 14.40 -18.29 13.64
C SER A 598 14.96 -19.28 14.66
N GLN A 599 15.54 -18.82 15.77
CA GLN A 599 15.93 -19.69 16.90
C GLN A 599 14.72 -20.39 17.53
N ARG A 600 13.62 -19.67 17.75
CA ARG A 600 12.38 -20.26 18.27
C ARG A 600 11.80 -21.29 17.30
N GLU A 601 11.69 -20.94 16.02
CA GLU A 601 11.18 -21.84 14.98
C GLU A 601 12.04 -23.11 14.87
N ARG A 602 13.38 -22.99 14.88
CA ARG A 602 14.30 -24.14 14.92
C ARG A 602 14.08 -25.03 16.15
N SER A 603 13.83 -24.44 17.32
CA SER A 603 13.59 -25.18 18.56
C SER A 603 12.28 -25.99 18.47
N LEU A 604 11.22 -25.39 17.94
CA LEU A 604 9.93 -26.07 17.74
C LEU A 604 10.01 -27.20 16.69
N LEU A 605 10.72 -26.97 15.58
CA LEU A 605 11.02 -28.02 14.59
C LEU A 605 11.78 -29.20 15.19
N TRP A 606 12.80 -28.93 16.02
CA TRP A 606 13.55 -29.97 16.72
C TRP A 606 12.69 -30.73 17.74
N LYS A 607 11.84 -30.02 18.49
CA LYS A 607 10.89 -30.59 19.44
C LYS A 607 9.93 -31.55 18.73
N GLU A 608 9.39 -31.17 17.57
CA GLU A 608 8.53 -32.04 16.78
C GLU A 608 9.26 -33.26 16.23
N LEU A 609 10.44 -33.07 15.63
CA LEU A 609 11.21 -34.17 15.08
C LEU A 609 11.57 -35.19 16.17
N ARG A 610 11.96 -34.71 17.35
CA ARG A 610 12.22 -35.57 18.52
C ARG A 610 10.96 -36.28 18.99
N ARG A 611 9.81 -35.58 19.06
CA ARG A 611 8.52 -36.18 19.43
C ARG A 611 8.18 -37.35 18.51
N ARG A 612 8.30 -37.17 17.19
CA ARG A 612 8.03 -38.21 16.19
C ARG A 612 9.00 -39.39 16.30
N LEU A 613 10.29 -39.13 16.51
CA LEU A 613 11.30 -40.18 16.67
C LEU A 613 11.06 -41.02 17.94
N VAL A 614 10.80 -40.37 19.09
CA VAL A 614 10.51 -41.05 20.35
C VAL A 614 9.17 -41.80 20.30
N GLY A 615 8.18 -41.24 19.61
CA GLY A 615 6.85 -41.84 19.41
C GLY A 615 6.77 -42.90 18.30
N GLY A 616 7.88 -43.30 17.68
CA GLY A 616 7.91 -44.32 16.62
C GLY A 616 7.35 -43.88 15.26
N GLN A 617 7.05 -42.60 15.07
CA GLN A 617 6.53 -42.02 13.81
C GLN A 617 7.66 -41.65 12.83
N VAL A 618 8.58 -42.60 12.58
CA VAL A 618 9.79 -42.38 11.77
C VAL A 618 9.45 -42.08 10.29
N PHE A 619 8.31 -42.55 9.79
CA PHE A 619 7.82 -42.32 8.42
C PHE A 619 6.50 -41.54 8.38
N TYR A 620 6.39 -40.49 9.20
CA TYR A 620 5.17 -39.66 9.20
C TYR A 620 4.89 -39.07 7.81
N ARG A 621 3.66 -39.28 7.33
CA ARG A 621 3.10 -38.64 6.14
C ARG A 621 1.81 -37.92 6.54
N PRO A 622 1.66 -36.63 6.20
CA PRO A 622 0.40 -35.92 6.43
C PRO A 622 -0.73 -36.57 5.63
N VAL A 623 -1.91 -36.66 6.24
CA VAL A 623 -3.14 -37.15 5.59
C VAL A 623 -3.97 -35.94 5.19
N TYR A 624 -4.35 -35.84 3.92
CA TYR A 624 -5.17 -34.75 3.38
C TYR A 624 -5.93 -35.16 2.12
#